data_AF-A0A4R6Z285-F1
#
_entry.id   AF-A0A4R6Z285-F1
#
_cell.length_a   1.000
_cell.length_b   1.000
_cell.length_c   1.000
_cell.angle_alpha   90.00
_cell.angle_beta   90.00
_cell.angle_gamma   90.00
#
_symmetry.space_group_name_H-M   'P 1'
#
loop_
_entity.id
_entity.type
_entity.pdbx_description
1 polymer ?
#
loop_
_entity_poly.entity_id
_entity_poly.type
_entity_poly.pdbx_seq_one_letter_code
_entity_poly.pdbx_strand_id
1 'polypeptide(L)'
;MQTYLDAHAAFVHWLDGAADCDPTAEQVEQAMFALAAQAAQRGMTGAHWMFVVDGLIAHAKRRCPDNPELSSFVARGFDFSTKWPPAISI
;
A
#
# COMPACT_ATOMS: atom_id res chain seq x y z
N MET A 1 15.60 -8.13 -0.53
CA MET A 1 15.50 -6.89 0.27
C MET A 1 15.42 -5.65 -0.61
N GLN A 2 16.38 -5.41 -1.53
CA GLN A 2 16.36 -4.25 -2.44
C GLN A 2 15.03 -4.08 -3.21
N THR A 3 14.52 -5.14 -3.85
CA THR A 3 13.28 -4.99 -4.66
C THR A 3 12.02 -4.70 -3.86
N TYR A 4 11.99 -5.02 -2.56
CA TYR A 4 10.88 -4.61 -1.69
C TYR A 4 10.96 -3.11 -1.39
N LEU A 5 12.16 -2.61 -1.11
CA LEU A 5 12.40 -1.18 -0.95
C LEU A 5 12.09 -0.41 -2.23
N ASP A 6 12.40 -0.98 -3.41
CA ASP A 6 12.08 -0.38 -4.70
C ASP A 6 10.56 -0.34 -4.96
N ALA A 7 9.81 -1.40 -4.60
CA ALA A 7 8.34 -1.43 -4.73
C ALA A 7 7.65 -0.47 -3.76
N HIS A 8 8.12 -0.41 -2.50
CA HIS A 8 7.67 0.56 -1.52
C HIS A 8 7.98 2.00 -1.96
N ALA A 9 9.19 2.24 -2.49
CA ALA A 9 9.57 3.53 -3.05
C ALA A 9 8.73 3.88 -4.28
N ALA A 10 8.42 2.94 -5.16
CA ALA A 10 7.56 3.16 -6.31
C ALA A 10 6.13 3.53 -5.90
N PHE A 11 5.59 2.93 -4.83
CA PHE A 11 4.27 3.29 -4.33
C PHE A 11 4.26 4.64 -3.58
N VAL A 12 5.28 4.92 -2.77
CA VAL A 12 5.46 6.25 -2.15
C VAL A 12 5.62 7.31 -3.24
N HIS A 13 6.40 7.03 -4.29
CA HIS A 13 6.59 7.94 -5.41
C HIS A 13 5.31 8.09 -6.26
N TRP A 14 4.49 7.05 -6.37
CA TRP A 14 3.16 7.11 -6.97
C TRP A 14 2.20 7.96 -6.12
N LEU A 15 2.21 7.80 -4.80
CA LEU A 15 1.46 8.65 -3.86
C LEU A 15 1.93 10.11 -3.89
N ASP A 16 3.24 10.34 -4.00
CA ASP A 16 3.82 11.68 -4.11
C ASP A 16 3.56 12.29 -5.50
N GLY A 17 3.41 11.45 -6.53
CA GLY A 17 3.09 11.82 -7.91
C GLY A 17 1.61 11.88 -8.26
N ALA A 18 0.72 11.44 -7.37
CA ALA A 18 -0.73 11.68 -7.44
C ALA A 18 -0.97 13.18 -7.16
N ALA A 19 -0.70 13.98 -8.19
CA ALA A 19 -0.49 15.42 -8.11
C ALA A 19 -1.63 16.22 -7.46
N ASP A 20 -2.85 15.67 -7.43
CA ASP A 20 -4.05 16.43 -7.06
C ASP A 20 -4.71 16.00 -5.76
N CYS A 21 -4.14 15.05 -4.99
CA CYS A 21 -4.80 14.54 -3.77
C CYS A 21 -6.24 14.03 -3.99
N ASP A 22 -6.65 13.83 -5.25
CA ASP A 22 -8.01 13.44 -5.66
C ASP A 22 -7.99 12.20 -6.59
N PRO A 23 -7.28 11.10 -6.23
CA PRO A 23 -7.39 9.88 -7.00
C PRO A 23 -8.73 9.20 -6.71
N THR A 24 -9.31 8.56 -7.72
CA THR A 24 -10.53 7.77 -7.53
C THR A 24 -10.24 6.51 -6.72
N ALA A 25 -11.26 5.95 -6.08
CA ALA A 25 -11.14 4.68 -5.35
C ALA A 25 -10.56 3.56 -6.23
N GLU A 26 -10.96 3.51 -7.51
CA GLU A 26 -10.47 2.53 -8.49
C GLU A 26 -8.98 2.68 -8.78
N GLN A 27 -8.49 3.92 -8.93
CA GLN A 27 -7.07 4.19 -9.16
C GLN A 27 -6.21 3.77 -7.96
N VAL A 28 -6.68 4.06 -6.74
CA VAL A 28 -6.00 3.63 -5.51
C VAL A 28 -6.02 2.12 -5.38
N GLU A 29 -7.16 1.47 -5.66
CA GLU A 29 -7.29 0.02 -5.61
C GLU A 29 -6.34 -0.67 -6.60
N GLN A 30 -6.26 -0.18 -7.83
CA GLN A 30 -5.39 -0.74 -8.87
C GLN A 30 -3.90 -0.59 -8.50
N ALA A 31 -3.50 0.57 -7.96
CA ALA A 31 -2.13 0.80 -7.50
C ALA A 31 -1.78 -0.09 -6.29
N MET A 32 -2.67 -0.19 -5.31
CA MET A 32 -2.50 -1.05 -4.14
C MET A 32 -2.43 -2.53 -4.53
N PHE A 33 -3.24 -2.97 -5.50
CA PHE A 33 -3.22 -4.34 -6.00
C PHE A 33 -1.90 -4.67 -6.69
N ALA A 34 -1.38 -3.77 -7.53
CA ALA A 34 -0.08 -3.93 -8.18
C ALA A 34 1.06 -4.03 -7.14
N LEU A 35 1.04 -3.19 -6.11
CA LEU A 35 2.00 -3.24 -5.01
C LEU A 35 1.90 -4.58 -4.24
N ALA A 36 0.68 -4.99 -3.90
CA ALA A 36 0.43 -6.24 -3.17
C ALA A 36 0.91 -7.46 -3.97
N ALA A 37 0.66 -7.50 -5.28
CA ALA A 37 1.12 -8.58 -6.15
C ALA A 37 2.65 -8.70 -6.16
N GLN A 38 3.36 -7.58 -6.23
CA GLN A 38 4.83 -7.56 -6.17
C GLN A 38 5.35 -8.00 -4.80
N ALA A 39 4.72 -7.54 -3.72
CA ALA A 39 5.06 -7.94 -2.37
C ALA A 39 4.86 -9.45 -2.14
N ALA A 40 3.75 -10.01 -2.62
CA ALA A 40 3.46 -11.44 -2.56
C ALA A 40 4.53 -12.28 -3.29
N GLN A 41 4.92 -11.88 -4.50
CA GLN A 41 5.98 -12.55 -5.28
C GLN A 41 7.33 -12.56 -4.55
N ARG A 42 7.55 -11.64 -3.61
CA ARG A 42 8.78 -11.54 -2.80
C ARG A 42 8.68 -12.26 -1.46
N GLY A 43 7.61 -13.02 -1.23
CA GLY A 43 7.41 -13.78 0.00
C GLY A 43 7.03 -12.88 1.18
N MET A 44 6.44 -11.71 0.93
CA MET A 44 5.91 -10.89 2.01
C MET A 44 4.82 -11.64 2.77
N THR A 45 4.82 -11.45 4.09
CA THR A 45 3.82 -12.04 5.00
C THR A 45 2.73 -11.01 5.29
N GLY A 46 1.56 -11.49 5.69
CA GLY A 46 0.45 -10.59 6.05
C GLY A 46 0.80 -9.55 7.12
N ALA A 47 1.64 -9.92 8.10
CA ALA A 47 2.09 -9.01 9.16
C ALA A 47 2.90 -7.83 8.62
N HIS A 48 3.89 -8.08 7.75
CA HIS A 48 4.68 -7.01 7.14
C HIS A 48 3.83 -6.15 6.21
N TRP A 49 2.87 -6.75 5.50
CA TRP A 49 1.93 -6.01 4.67
C TRP A 49 1.07 -5.05 5.47
N MET A 50 0.57 -5.46 6.64
CA MET A 50 -0.20 -4.57 7.52
C MET A 50 0.61 -3.33 7.92
N PHE A 51 1.88 -3.50 8.30
CA PHE A 51 2.77 -2.37 8.59
C PHE A 51 2.96 -1.42 7.41
N VAL A 52 3.05 -1.96 6.19
CA VAL A 52 3.11 -1.12 4.97
C VAL A 52 1.84 -0.32 4.82
N VAL A 53 0.67 -0.97 4.84
CA VAL A 53 -0.63 -0.29 4.68
C VAL A 53 -0.84 0.79 5.74
N ASP A 54 -0.50 0.54 7.00
CA ASP A 54 -0.55 1.55 8.08
C ASP A 54 0.31 2.78 7.77
N GLY A 55 1.54 2.57 7.29
CA GLY A 55 2.43 3.65 6.87
C GLY A 55 1.86 4.48 5.72
N LEU A 56 1.21 3.83 4.76
CA LEU A 56 0.58 4.47 3.61
C LEU A 56 -0.67 5.28 4.00
N ILE A 57 -1.48 4.76 4.93
CA ILE A 57 -2.61 5.49 5.53
C ILE A 57 -2.10 6.76 6.21
N ALA A 58 -1.04 6.65 7.02
CA ALA A 58 -0.45 7.80 7.71
C ALA A 58 0.09 8.84 6.72
N HIS A 59 0.75 8.39 5.65
CA HIS A 59 1.26 9.28 4.60
C HIS A 59 0.12 9.99 3.86
N ALA A 60 -0.93 9.27 3.46
CA ALA A 60 -2.10 9.84 2.80
C ALA A 60 -2.75 10.94 3.66
N LYS A 61 -2.97 10.68 4.95
CA LYS A 61 -3.53 11.66 5.90
C LYS A 61 -2.66 12.92 6.03
N ARG A 62 -1.33 12.75 6.03
CA ARG A 62 -0.38 13.88 6.13
C ARG A 62 -0.32 14.70 4.84
N ARG A 63 -0.36 14.03 3.69
CA ARG A 63 -0.16 14.67 2.37
C ARG A 63 -1.42 15.35 1.85
N CYS A 64 -2.59 14.79 2.16
CA CYS A 64 -3.90 15.22 1.68
C CYS A 64 -4.90 15.31 2.84
N PRO A 65 -4.70 16.26 3.79
CA PRO A 65 -5.54 16.37 4.98
C PRO A 65 -7.02 16.67 4.65
N ASP A 66 -7.28 17.32 3.52
CA ASP A 66 -8.63 17.69 3.06
C ASP A 66 -9.35 16.57 2.29
N ASN A 67 -8.67 15.45 1.98
CA ASN A 67 -9.28 14.26 1.40
C ASN A 67 -9.24 13.08 2.39
N PRO A 68 -10.24 12.97 3.29
CA PRO A 68 -10.29 11.86 4.24
C PRO A 68 -10.55 10.51 3.56
N GLU A 69 -11.22 10.51 2.40
CA GLU A 69 -11.57 9.30 1.66
C GLU A 69 -10.34 8.57 1.11
N LEU A 70 -9.30 9.31 0.74
CA LEU A 70 -8.03 8.74 0.27
C LEU A 70 -7.46 7.72 1.26
N SER A 71 -7.46 8.06 2.55
CA SER A 71 -6.95 7.16 3.59
C SER A 71 -7.80 5.89 3.73
N SER A 72 -9.11 5.99 3.51
CA SER A 72 -10.05 4.87 3.50
C SER A 72 -9.84 3.97 2.27
N PHE A 73 -9.57 4.54 1.10
CA PHE A 73 -9.25 3.78 -0.11
C PHE A 73 -7.94 3.00 0.05
N VAL A 74 -6.92 3.62 0.63
CA VAL A 74 -5.65 2.94 0.95
C VAL A 74 -5.86 1.81 1.96
N ALA A 75 -6.73 2.01 2.96
CA ALA A 75 -7.02 0.99 3.97
C ALA A 75 -7.62 -0.30 3.39
N ARG A 76 -8.31 -0.26 2.24
CA ARG A 76 -8.77 -1.48 1.54
C ARG A 76 -7.60 -2.39 1.13
N GLY A 77 -6.38 -1.87 1.09
CA GLY A 77 -5.17 -2.67 0.90
C GLY A 77 -4.99 -3.80 1.90
N PHE A 78 -5.54 -3.71 3.12
CA PHE A 78 -5.47 -4.81 4.11
C PHE A 78 -6.07 -6.11 3.57
N ASP A 79 -7.09 -6.03 2.71
CA ASP A 79 -7.78 -7.20 2.18
C ASP A 79 -6.88 -8.05 1.26
N PHE A 80 -5.83 -7.45 0.68
CA PHE A 80 -4.99 -8.11 -0.33
C PHE A 80 -4.04 -9.17 0.23
N SER A 81 -3.75 -9.13 1.53
CA SER A 81 -2.90 -10.14 2.19
C SER A 81 -3.70 -11.22 2.93
N THR A 82 -5.04 -11.18 2.91
CA THR A 82 -5.91 -12.11 3.66
C THR A 82 -5.70 -13.59 3.31
N LYS A 83 -5.17 -13.87 2.12
CA LYS A 83 -4.87 -15.25 1.64
C LYS A 83 -3.37 -15.55 1.61
N TRP A 84 -2.52 -14.64 2.09
CA TRP A 84 -1.07 -14.85 2.05
C TRP A 84 -0.65 -15.85 3.12
N PRO A 85 0.40 -16.64 2.85
CA PRO A 85 0.90 -17.57 3.84
C PRO A 85 1.29 -16.82 5.13
N PRO A 86 1.00 -17.39 6.31
CA PRO A 86 1.46 -16.82 7.57
C PRO A 86 3.00 -16.78 7.58
N ALA A 87 3.55 -15.82 8.31
CA ALA A 87 5.00 -15.74 8.48
C ALA A 87 5.51 -17.07 9.06
N ILE A 88 6.41 -17.74 8.35
CA ILE A 88 7.11 -18.91 8.88
C ILE A 88 8.10 -18.37 9.91
N SER A 89 7.77 -18.51 11.19
CA SER A 89 8.74 -18.33 12.28
C SER A 89 9.79 -19.43 12.14
N ILE A 90 11.03 -19.04 11.83
CA ILE A 90 12.21 -19.91 11.87
C ILE A 90 12.95 -19.66 13.18
#